data_AF-A0A846D0E2-F1
#
_entry.id   AF-A0A846D0E2-F1
#
_cell.length_a   1.000
_cell.length_b   1.000
_cell.length_c   1.000
_cell.angle_alpha   90.00
_cell.angle_beta   90.00
_cell.angle_gamma   90.00
#
_symmetry.space_group_name_H-M   'P 1'
#
loop_
_entity.id
_entity.type
_entity.pdbx_description
1 polymer ?
#
loop_
_entity_poly.entity_id
_entity_poly.type
_entity_poly.pdbx_seq_one_letter_code
_entity_poly.pdbx_strand_id
1 'polypeptide(L)'
;MTRPNTSSVTATLSQLTQPSQTSHLIDRIKTLSIPQFSCWLDFFAADFQQFLGAIALINNDALETRLEQVIEALTLKVGQVLQADQATIFMVDTDTGQLWANIPQPHTDKTIERRIPHNQGVVGHVAATGKSFNTSVAYHHPLFNPEFDEIPGYRTQSLLCMPIFNRNNQVIAVINFLNKTGGVPFDSTNEKQFENFADDLGIILEACQSFQQAARNQRGVIALLKATESLGKSLKLEQTLSLVMEQARDLMQADRSTLFLLCQERNELWSKVATADGQNTIEIRIPANRGIAGYVASTGEPLNIPDAYKDDRFDPTTDKQTGYRTESILCMPVFNSKNKLIGVTQLINKHQGYFTSSDQEFMRAFNIQAGIALENAQLFERVLIEKQYQQDILQSLTDAVISTDMQGRIVMINDAAIKFLGGPNRRKGSPDWKFWQSKLTGRYIWDVVPIENLQWRWQDSLATGTRHYMPEQTLKTHHEPQTLK
;
A
#
# COMPACT_ATOMS: atom_id res chain seq x y z
N MET A 1 53.71 8.86 0.18
CA MET A 1 52.24 8.82 0.26
C MET A 1 51.84 7.44 0.76
N THR A 2 51.59 7.34 2.06
CA THR A 2 51.13 6.11 2.73
C THR A 2 49.68 5.85 2.35
N ARG A 3 49.39 4.68 1.77
CA ARG A 3 48.01 4.21 1.52
C ARG A 3 47.23 4.26 2.84
N PRO A 4 46.04 4.89 2.91
CA PRO A 4 45.15 4.71 4.05
C PRO A 4 44.66 3.26 4.07
N ASN A 5 44.62 2.64 5.25
CA ASN A 5 44.25 1.23 5.42
C ASN A 5 42.80 0.96 4.97
N THR A 6 42.58 -0.13 4.25
CA THR A 6 41.25 -0.73 3.96
C THR A 6 40.38 -0.97 5.21
N SER A 7 40.99 -1.01 6.40
CA SER A 7 40.28 -1.05 7.69
C SER A 7 39.53 0.25 8.03
N SER A 8 39.96 1.40 7.50
CA SER A 8 39.32 2.71 7.73
C SER A 8 37.92 2.77 7.12
N VAL A 9 37.71 2.13 5.98
CA VAL A 9 36.44 2.24 5.25
C VAL A 9 35.49 1.13 5.56
N THR A 10 35.95 -0.10 5.75
CA THR A 10 35.12 -1.12 6.40
C THR A 10 34.62 -0.62 7.76
N ALA A 11 35.40 0.17 8.50
CA ALA A 11 34.94 0.87 9.70
C ALA A 11 33.93 2.00 9.41
N THR A 12 34.11 2.81 8.38
CA THR A 12 33.19 3.92 8.05
C THR A 12 31.86 3.43 7.47
N LEU A 13 31.90 2.40 6.64
CA LEU A 13 30.72 1.72 6.12
C LEU A 13 30.02 0.92 7.24
N SER A 14 30.75 0.24 8.12
CA SER A 14 30.10 -0.40 9.28
C SER A 14 29.49 0.61 10.26
N GLN A 15 30.02 1.84 10.37
CA GLN A 15 29.38 2.93 11.12
C GLN A 15 27.98 3.30 10.58
N LEU A 16 27.74 3.18 9.27
CA LEU A 16 26.41 3.35 8.67
C LEU A 16 25.42 2.24 9.08
N THR A 17 25.90 1.12 9.60
CA THR A 17 25.04 0.03 10.11
C THR A 17 24.64 0.21 11.58
N GLN A 18 25.33 1.06 12.35
CA GLN A 18 25.13 1.22 13.80
C GLN A 18 24.48 2.58 14.18
N PRO A 19 23.35 2.61 14.92
CA PRO A 19 22.61 3.83 15.23
C PRO A 19 23.39 4.92 15.99
N SER A 20 24.34 4.53 16.83
CA SER A 20 25.12 5.46 17.67
C SER A 20 26.29 6.11 16.95
N GLN A 21 26.63 5.69 15.73
CA GLN A 21 27.86 6.08 15.05
C GLN A 21 27.65 6.97 13.82
N THR A 22 26.41 7.20 13.39
CA THR A 22 26.10 8.07 12.24
C THR A 22 26.40 9.55 12.55
N SER A 23 26.12 10.01 13.77
CA SER A 23 26.51 11.35 14.24
C SER A 23 28.03 11.56 14.20
N HIS A 24 28.79 10.55 14.63
CA HIS A 24 30.25 10.56 14.58
C HIS A 24 30.79 10.61 13.14
N LEU A 25 30.10 9.98 12.19
CA LEU A 25 30.47 10.01 10.77
C LEU A 25 30.27 11.42 10.19
N ILE A 26 29.16 12.08 10.52
CA ILE A 26 28.86 13.46 10.11
C ILE A 26 29.92 14.42 10.66
N ASP A 27 30.22 14.35 11.97
CA ASP A 27 31.24 15.22 12.59
C ASP A 27 32.65 14.98 12.02
N ARG A 28 32.94 13.72 11.68
CA ARG A 28 34.20 13.36 11.04
C ARG A 28 34.31 13.95 9.63
N ILE A 29 33.27 13.85 8.79
CA ILE A 29 33.26 14.46 7.46
C ILE A 29 33.47 15.99 7.55
N LYS A 30 32.80 16.64 8.51
CA LYS A 30 32.93 18.09 8.74
C LYS A 30 34.37 18.52 9.03
N THR A 31 35.13 17.74 9.79
CA THR A 31 36.49 18.09 10.24
C THR A 31 37.62 17.77 9.23
N LEU A 32 37.33 17.05 8.13
CA LEU A 32 38.34 16.72 7.12
C LEU A 32 38.85 17.96 6.36
N SER A 33 40.14 18.03 6.09
CA SER A 33 40.70 18.98 5.11
C SER A 33 40.28 18.62 3.68
N ILE A 34 40.39 19.55 2.73
CA ILE A 34 40.00 19.33 1.32
C ILE A 34 40.67 18.08 0.72
N PRO A 35 42.00 17.87 0.83
CA PRO A 35 42.64 16.69 0.25
C PRO A 35 42.23 15.39 0.95
N GLN A 36 41.98 15.45 2.27
CA GLN A 36 41.50 14.29 3.03
C GLN A 36 40.06 13.94 2.67
N PHE A 37 39.21 14.94 2.41
CA PHE A 37 37.85 14.75 1.96
C PHE A 37 37.81 14.12 0.57
N SER A 38 38.60 14.62 -0.38
CA SER A 38 38.74 14.01 -1.72
C SER A 38 39.10 12.54 -1.63
N CYS A 39 40.19 12.21 -0.92
CA CYS A 39 40.65 10.82 -0.79
C CYS A 39 39.63 9.93 -0.04
N TRP A 40 38.88 10.49 0.91
CA TRP A 40 37.83 9.76 1.60
C TRP A 40 36.64 9.50 0.67
N LEU A 41 36.25 10.47 -0.15
CA LEU A 41 35.15 10.39 -1.09
C LEU A 41 35.42 9.36 -2.19
N ASP A 42 36.62 9.41 -2.80
CA ASP A 42 37.10 8.44 -3.80
C ASP A 42 36.94 7.00 -3.27
N PHE A 43 37.42 6.78 -2.05
CA PHE A 43 37.37 5.46 -1.44
C PHE A 43 35.92 5.07 -1.13
N PHE A 44 35.15 5.98 -0.52
CA PHE A 44 33.77 5.71 -0.18
C PHE A 44 32.98 5.31 -1.44
N ALA A 45 33.08 6.08 -2.52
CA ALA A 45 32.42 5.78 -3.79
C ALA A 45 32.78 4.39 -4.36
N ALA A 46 34.03 3.94 -4.24
CA ALA A 46 34.48 2.66 -4.76
C ALA A 46 33.79 1.45 -4.09
N ASP A 47 33.63 1.47 -2.76
CA ASP A 47 33.09 0.35 -1.98
C ASP A 47 31.60 0.49 -1.64
N PHE A 48 31.02 1.69 -1.78
CA PHE A 48 29.67 2.00 -1.33
C PHE A 48 28.58 1.18 -2.03
N GLN A 49 28.71 0.99 -3.35
CA GLN A 49 27.73 0.22 -4.12
C GLN A 49 27.68 -1.25 -3.68
N GLN A 50 28.84 -1.88 -3.45
CA GLN A 50 28.92 -3.25 -2.97
C GLN A 50 28.38 -3.38 -1.53
N PHE A 51 28.64 -2.37 -0.69
CA PHE A 51 28.12 -2.30 0.66
C PHE A 51 26.58 -2.22 0.70
N LEU A 52 25.97 -1.34 -0.10
CA LEU A 52 24.51 -1.27 -0.20
C LEU A 52 23.90 -2.57 -0.72
N GLY A 53 24.54 -3.21 -1.71
CA GLY A 53 24.10 -4.52 -2.21
C GLY A 53 24.12 -5.62 -1.13
N ALA A 54 25.14 -5.64 -0.27
CA ALA A 54 25.23 -6.60 0.83
C ALA A 54 24.17 -6.35 1.92
N ILE A 55 23.84 -5.09 2.19
CA ILE A 55 22.88 -4.71 3.24
C ILE A 55 21.43 -4.72 2.75
N ALA A 56 21.15 -4.57 1.46
CA ALA A 56 19.79 -4.64 0.92
C ALA A 56 19.05 -5.93 1.29
N LEU A 57 19.78 -7.02 1.58
CA LEU A 57 19.23 -8.27 2.09
C LEU A 57 18.67 -8.17 3.53
N ILE A 58 19.17 -7.22 4.30
CA ILE A 58 18.76 -6.93 5.69
C ILE A 58 17.78 -5.77 5.63
N ASN A 59 16.50 -6.09 5.56
CA ASN A 59 15.40 -5.11 5.51
C ASN A 59 15.48 -4.18 6.74
N ASN A 60 15.96 -2.95 6.54
CA ASN A 60 16.28 -2.04 7.64
C ASN A 60 15.88 -0.61 7.27
N ASP A 61 14.67 -0.21 7.69
CA ASP A 61 14.17 1.17 7.53
C ASP A 61 15.15 2.20 8.12
N ALA A 62 15.94 1.82 9.14
CA ALA A 62 16.95 2.70 9.72
C ALA A 62 18.14 2.96 8.80
N LEU A 63 18.35 2.18 7.73
CA LEU A 63 19.39 2.47 6.75
C LEU A 63 18.98 3.61 5.83
N GLU A 64 17.71 3.68 5.42
CA GLU A 64 17.17 4.72 4.53
C GLU A 64 17.40 6.12 5.13
N THR A 65 16.99 6.32 6.39
CA THR A 65 17.25 7.57 7.13
C THR A 65 18.74 7.90 7.26
N ARG A 66 19.61 6.89 7.35
CA ARG A 66 21.07 7.12 7.42
C ARG A 66 21.66 7.51 6.08
N LEU A 67 21.13 7.00 4.96
CA LEU A 67 21.57 7.42 3.63
C LEU A 67 21.21 8.89 3.37
N GLU A 68 20.03 9.32 3.79
CA GLU A 68 19.64 10.74 3.75
C GLU A 68 20.62 11.62 4.52
N GLN A 69 21.01 11.21 5.73
CA GLN A 69 22.02 11.90 6.54
C GLN A 69 23.40 11.96 5.88
N VAL A 70 23.79 10.93 5.12
CA VAL A 70 25.04 10.94 4.34
C VAL A 70 24.97 11.98 3.23
N ILE A 71 23.86 12.03 2.49
CA ILE A 71 23.66 13.02 1.41
C ILE A 71 23.70 14.45 1.99
N GLU A 72 23.07 14.67 3.14
CA GLU A 72 23.09 15.96 3.83
C GLU A 72 24.52 16.34 4.26
N ALA A 73 25.27 15.40 4.85
CA ALA A 73 26.66 15.63 5.27
C ALA A 73 27.59 15.94 4.09
N LEU A 74 27.42 15.24 2.97
CA LEU A 74 28.15 15.50 1.72
C LEU A 74 27.82 16.89 1.18
N THR A 75 26.52 17.23 1.10
CA THR A 75 26.05 18.55 0.63
C THR A 75 26.65 19.68 1.45
N LEU A 76 26.59 19.55 2.78
CA LEU A 76 27.15 20.54 3.70
C LEU A 76 28.67 20.67 3.53
N LYS A 77 29.39 19.55 3.40
CA LYS A 77 30.84 19.58 3.26
C LYS A 77 31.27 20.20 1.94
N VAL A 78 30.61 19.86 0.84
CA VAL A 78 30.89 20.46 -0.47
C VAL A 78 30.58 21.96 -0.46
N GLY A 79 29.48 22.38 0.17
CA GLY A 79 29.17 23.80 0.40
C GLY A 79 30.29 24.54 1.15
N GLN A 80 30.83 23.95 2.21
CA GLN A 80 31.98 24.50 2.94
C GLN A 80 33.24 24.61 2.08
N VAL A 81 33.54 23.60 1.25
CA VAL A 81 34.71 23.59 0.37
C VAL A 81 34.64 24.74 -0.64
N LEU A 82 33.46 24.99 -1.21
CA LEU A 82 33.22 26.09 -2.14
C LEU A 82 32.94 27.44 -1.45
N GLN A 83 32.89 27.47 -0.11
CA GLN A 83 32.54 28.63 0.69
C GLN A 83 31.16 29.21 0.34
N ALA A 84 30.20 28.35 -0.02
CA ALA A 84 28.82 28.75 -0.23
C ALA A 84 28.10 28.92 1.12
N ASP A 85 27.25 29.94 1.22
CA ASP A 85 26.41 30.17 2.40
C ASP A 85 25.29 29.13 2.49
N GLN A 86 24.72 28.73 1.35
CA GLN A 86 23.79 27.59 1.26
C GLN A 86 24.17 26.68 0.08
N ALA A 87 24.02 25.37 0.28
CA ALA A 87 24.17 24.36 -0.76
C ALA A 87 22.99 23.39 -0.70
N THR A 88 22.45 23.03 -1.86
CA THR A 88 21.31 22.11 -1.96
C THR A 88 21.48 21.18 -3.14
N ILE A 89 21.39 19.87 -2.90
CA ILE A 89 21.37 18.86 -3.97
C ILE A 89 19.91 18.56 -4.32
N PHE A 90 19.57 18.74 -5.58
CA PHE A 90 18.31 18.32 -6.17
C PHE A 90 18.51 17.01 -6.93
N MET A 91 17.84 15.96 -6.49
CA MET A 91 17.82 14.67 -7.17
C MET A 91 16.90 14.73 -8.38
N VAL A 92 17.33 14.14 -9.50
CA VAL A 92 16.53 14.03 -10.72
C VAL A 92 15.71 12.75 -10.66
N ASP A 93 14.39 12.89 -10.73
CA ASP A 93 13.47 11.79 -10.97
C ASP A 93 13.06 11.80 -12.45
N THR A 94 13.63 10.87 -13.21
CA THR A 94 13.36 10.72 -14.64
C THR A 94 11.96 10.20 -14.93
N ASP A 95 11.35 9.45 -14.01
CA ASP A 95 10.05 8.84 -14.22
C ASP A 95 8.93 9.88 -14.09
N THR A 96 9.09 10.82 -13.17
CA THR A 96 8.12 11.90 -12.95
C THR A 96 8.46 13.20 -13.69
N GLY A 97 9.69 13.31 -14.22
CA GLY A 97 10.17 14.54 -14.83
C GLY A 97 10.29 15.69 -13.83
N GLN A 98 10.66 15.37 -12.59
CA GLN A 98 10.76 16.32 -11.49
C GLN A 98 12.15 16.27 -10.84
N LEU A 99 12.51 17.38 -10.22
CA LEU A 99 13.65 17.54 -9.34
C LEU A 99 13.15 17.64 -7.92
N TRP A 100 13.80 16.98 -6.97
CA TRP A 100 13.41 17.08 -5.57
C TRP A 100 14.61 17.24 -4.65
N ALA A 101 14.45 18.01 -3.57
CA ALA A 101 15.45 18.20 -2.54
C ALA A 101 14.81 18.36 -1.17
N ASN A 102 15.45 17.85 -0.13
CA ASN A 102 15.08 18.15 1.26
C ASN A 102 15.78 19.44 1.69
N ILE A 103 14.99 20.49 1.91
CA ILE A 103 15.48 21.81 2.31
C ILE A 103 15.18 22.01 3.80
N PRO A 104 16.20 22.26 4.64
CA PRO A 104 15.99 22.57 6.06
C PRO A 104 15.24 23.91 6.20
N GLN A 105 14.22 23.94 7.06
CA GLN A 105 13.52 25.17 7.39
C GLN A 105 14.30 26.01 8.40
N PRO A 106 14.42 27.33 8.20
CA PRO A 106 15.02 28.22 9.18
C PRO A 106 14.30 28.11 10.54
N HIS A 107 15.06 28.01 11.63
CA HIS A 107 14.57 27.99 13.01
C HIS A 107 13.69 26.78 13.39
N THR A 108 13.74 25.69 12.63
CA THR A 108 13.10 24.42 13.00
C THR A 108 14.00 23.24 12.64
N ASP A 109 13.91 22.13 13.38
CA ASP A 109 14.57 20.86 13.00
C ASP A 109 13.81 20.12 11.88
N LYS A 110 12.89 20.80 11.18
CA LYS A 110 12.10 20.19 10.10
C LYS A 110 12.73 20.49 8.76
N THR A 111 12.79 19.46 7.91
CA THR A 111 13.06 19.58 6.49
C THR A 111 11.75 19.59 5.72
N ILE A 112 11.67 20.39 4.66
CA ILE A 112 10.62 20.29 3.66
C ILE A 112 11.22 19.72 2.39
N GLU A 113 10.61 18.66 1.87
CA GLU A 113 10.86 18.24 0.51
C GLU A 113 10.27 19.26 -0.47
N ARG A 114 11.12 19.84 -1.32
CA ARG A 114 10.71 20.73 -2.40
C ARG A 114 10.82 19.98 -3.72
N ARG A 115 9.72 19.96 -4.49
CA ARG A 115 9.70 19.43 -5.86
C ARG A 115 9.58 20.57 -6.88
N ILE A 116 10.39 20.49 -7.94
CA ILE A 116 10.44 21.47 -9.03
C ILE A 116 10.32 20.71 -10.36
N PRO A 117 9.55 21.17 -11.34
CA PRO A 117 9.53 20.56 -12.67
C PRO A 117 10.92 20.58 -13.33
N HIS A 118 11.27 19.53 -14.07
CA HIS A 118 12.60 19.38 -14.69
C HIS A 118 12.99 20.49 -15.67
N ASN A 119 12.05 21.32 -16.14
CA ASN A 119 12.27 22.40 -17.11
C ASN A 119 12.05 23.81 -16.54
N GLN A 120 11.98 23.97 -15.22
CA GLN A 120 11.69 25.25 -14.56
C GLN A 120 12.85 25.73 -13.69
N GLY A 121 13.04 27.06 -13.65
CA GLY A 121 14.11 27.71 -12.88
C GLY A 121 15.51 27.38 -13.37
N VAL A 122 16.51 27.83 -12.61
CA VAL A 122 17.92 27.57 -12.92
C VAL A 122 18.24 26.09 -12.76
N VAL A 123 17.77 25.47 -11.69
CA VAL A 123 18.02 24.04 -11.39
C VAL A 123 17.48 23.15 -12.52
N GLY A 124 16.26 23.42 -13.00
CA GLY A 124 15.67 22.70 -14.14
C GLY A 124 16.45 22.90 -15.44
N HIS A 125 16.87 24.13 -15.73
CA HIS A 125 17.70 24.39 -16.91
C HIS A 125 19.02 23.59 -16.90
N VAL A 126 19.71 23.56 -15.76
CA VAL A 126 20.95 22.78 -15.60
C VAL A 126 20.67 21.28 -15.72
N ALA A 127 19.58 20.80 -15.13
CA ALA A 127 19.17 19.40 -15.24
C ALA A 127 18.90 18.97 -16.69
N ALA A 128 18.20 19.81 -17.45
CA ALA A 128 17.82 19.52 -18.83
C ALA A 128 18.98 19.66 -19.83
N THR A 129 19.91 20.59 -19.58
CA THR A 129 21.02 20.87 -20.52
C THR A 129 22.31 20.15 -20.17
N GLY A 130 22.50 19.76 -18.91
CA GLY A 130 23.77 19.25 -18.39
C GLY A 130 24.89 20.29 -18.40
N LYS A 131 24.58 21.58 -18.47
CA LYS A 131 25.57 22.67 -18.47
C LYS A 131 25.54 23.42 -17.16
N SER A 132 26.70 23.72 -16.60
CA SER A 132 26.81 24.56 -15.40
C SER A 132 26.26 25.97 -15.67
N PHE A 133 25.72 26.57 -14.62
CA PHE A 133 25.17 27.91 -14.64
C PHE A 133 25.75 28.74 -13.49
N ASN A 134 26.39 29.86 -13.80
CA ASN A 134 27.02 30.73 -12.81
C ASN A 134 26.59 32.18 -13.06
N THR A 135 26.04 32.84 -12.03
CA THR A 135 25.66 34.24 -12.08
C THR A 135 26.06 34.97 -10.80
N SER A 136 26.56 36.20 -10.97
CA SER A 136 26.84 37.11 -9.86
C SER A 136 25.61 37.92 -9.43
N VAL A 137 24.54 37.93 -10.24
CA VAL A 137 23.32 38.71 -9.97
C VAL A 137 22.07 37.91 -10.36
N ALA A 138 21.59 37.07 -9.45
CA ALA A 138 20.51 36.11 -9.69
C ALA A 138 19.22 36.77 -10.21
N TYR A 139 18.71 37.79 -9.52
CA TYR A 139 17.43 38.43 -9.82
C TYR A 139 17.33 39.16 -11.17
N HIS A 140 18.46 39.47 -11.82
CA HIS A 140 18.45 40.07 -13.15
C HIS A 140 18.52 39.02 -14.27
N HIS A 141 18.73 37.74 -13.93
CA HIS A 141 18.89 36.71 -14.92
C HIS A 141 17.54 36.11 -15.33
N PRO A 142 17.23 35.98 -16.64
CA PRO A 142 15.93 35.50 -17.12
C PRO A 142 15.55 34.07 -16.67
N LEU A 143 16.55 33.21 -16.41
CA LEU A 143 16.32 31.84 -15.94
C LEU A 143 16.05 31.75 -14.43
N PHE A 144 16.33 32.80 -13.67
CA PHE A 144 16.10 32.79 -12.22
C PHE A 144 14.62 33.01 -11.92
N ASN A 145 14.02 32.04 -11.24
CA ASN A 145 12.66 32.14 -10.75
C ASN A 145 12.67 32.09 -9.22
N PRO A 146 12.34 33.20 -8.51
CA PRO A 146 12.28 33.22 -7.05
C PRO A 146 11.36 32.13 -6.46
N GLU A 147 10.31 31.73 -7.18
CA GLU A 147 9.40 30.67 -6.73
C GLU A 147 10.08 29.29 -6.64
N PHE A 148 11.17 29.05 -7.37
CA PHE A 148 11.87 27.76 -7.43
C PHE A 148 13.31 27.83 -6.91
N ASP A 149 13.99 28.95 -7.13
CA ASP A 149 15.42 29.12 -6.89
C ASP A 149 15.74 29.87 -5.59
N GLU A 150 14.75 30.48 -4.94
CA GLU A 150 14.91 31.16 -3.63
C GLU A 150 14.42 30.29 -2.47
N ILE A 151 15.12 30.35 -1.33
CA ILE A 151 14.71 29.70 -0.08
C ILE A 151 13.86 30.71 0.73
N PRO A 152 12.74 30.29 1.36
CA PRO A 152 11.90 31.20 2.15
C PRO A 152 12.69 31.98 3.21
N GLY A 153 12.61 33.31 3.18
CA GLY A 153 13.32 34.19 4.11
C GLY A 153 14.81 34.40 3.81
N TYR A 154 15.30 33.91 2.67
CA TYR A 154 16.70 33.97 2.27
C TYR A 154 16.86 34.59 0.89
N ARG A 155 17.69 35.63 0.74
CA ARG A 155 17.84 36.35 -0.53
C ARG A 155 19.05 35.87 -1.33
N THR A 156 18.80 35.31 -2.50
CA THR A 156 19.86 34.89 -3.43
C THR A 156 20.45 36.09 -4.19
N GLN A 157 21.75 36.33 -4.05
CA GLN A 157 22.52 37.36 -4.76
C GLN A 157 23.35 36.74 -5.88
N SER A 158 24.26 35.82 -5.53
CA SER A 158 25.06 35.05 -6.48
C SER A 158 24.68 33.57 -6.41
N LEU A 159 24.81 32.87 -7.53
CA LEU A 159 24.36 31.50 -7.68
C LEU A 159 25.32 30.75 -8.61
N LEU A 160 25.76 29.58 -8.15
CA LEU A 160 26.47 28.59 -8.97
C LEU A 160 25.69 27.28 -8.92
N CYS A 161 25.25 26.80 -10.07
CA CYS A 161 24.47 25.57 -10.20
C CYS A 161 25.19 24.62 -11.15
N MET A 162 25.46 23.40 -10.70
CA MET A 162 26.30 22.44 -11.42
C MET A 162 25.61 21.06 -11.49
N PRO A 163 25.66 20.39 -12.65
CA PRO A 163 25.13 19.05 -12.80
C PRO A 163 26.05 18.00 -12.15
N ILE A 164 25.45 16.92 -11.68
CA ILE A 164 26.12 15.71 -11.21
C ILE A 164 25.69 14.57 -12.13
N PHE A 165 26.68 13.91 -12.74
CA PHE A 165 26.46 12.85 -13.71
C PHE A 165 26.64 11.47 -13.10
N ASN A 166 25.92 10.49 -13.63
CA ASN A 166 26.26 9.08 -13.40
C ASN A 166 27.34 8.60 -14.37
N ARG A 167 27.71 7.32 -14.25
CA ARG A 167 28.67 6.65 -15.15
C ARG A 167 28.25 6.62 -16.61
N ASN A 168 26.95 6.76 -16.89
CA ASN A 168 26.38 6.81 -18.24
C ASN A 168 26.28 8.24 -18.79
N ASN A 169 26.88 9.23 -18.10
CA ASN A 169 26.85 10.64 -18.48
C ASN A 169 25.44 11.25 -18.53
N GLN A 170 24.53 10.74 -17.69
CA GLN A 170 23.19 11.28 -17.48
C GLN A 170 23.17 12.12 -16.21
N VAL A 171 22.45 13.24 -16.22
CA VAL A 171 22.30 14.09 -15.03
C VAL A 171 21.37 13.39 -14.04
N ILE A 172 21.92 12.97 -12.90
CA ILE A 172 21.16 12.29 -11.82
C ILE A 172 20.85 13.23 -10.65
N ALA A 173 21.62 14.31 -10.53
CA ALA A 173 21.38 15.35 -9.55
C ALA A 173 21.93 16.68 -10.05
N VAL A 174 21.45 17.77 -9.45
CA VAL A 174 21.95 19.13 -9.67
C VAL A 174 22.23 19.74 -8.32
N ILE A 175 23.45 20.23 -8.11
CA ILE A 175 23.79 20.96 -6.89
C ILE A 175 23.66 22.46 -7.15
N ASN A 176 23.05 23.16 -6.21
CA ASN A 176 22.86 24.60 -6.25
C ASN A 176 23.57 25.24 -5.05
N PHE A 177 24.51 26.15 -5.33
CA PHE A 177 25.24 26.94 -4.35
C PHE A 177 24.73 28.37 -4.39
N LEU A 178 24.22 28.85 -3.25
CA LEU A 178 23.72 30.21 -3.11
C LEU A 178 24.69 31.01 -2.27
N ASN A 179 24.98 32.23 -2.75
CA ASN A 179 25.80 33.25 -2.10
C ASN A 179 27.15 32.75 -1.60
N LYS A 180 28.23 33.06 -2.32
CA LYS A 180 29.57 32.78 -1.81
C LYS A 180 29.90 33.72 -0.64
N THR A 181 30.51 33.13 0.38
CA THR A 181 30.89 33.78 1.63
C THR A 181 31.85 34.93 1.35
N GLY A 182 31.70 36.04 2.07
CA GLY A 182 32.49 37.24 1.84
C GLY A 182 31.96 38.16 0.74
N GLY A 183 30.80 37.86 0.15
CA GLY A 183 30.10 38.77 -0.78
C GLY A 183 30.72 38.86 -2.17
N VAL A 184 31.61 37.93 -2.52
CA VAL A 184 32.20 37.80 -3.85
C VAL A 184 31.44 36.74 -4.66
N PRO A 185 31.31 36.87 -5.99
CA PRO A 185 30.67 35.84 -6.81
C PRO A 185 31.55 34.58 -6.95
N PHE A 186 30.94 33.47 -7.35
CA PHE A 186 31.66 32.24 -7.71
C PHE A 186 32.49 32.44 -8.98
N ASP A 187 33.67 31.85 -9.02
CA ASP A 187 34.60 31.96 -10.15
C ASP A 187 34.92 30.58 -10.77
N SER A 188 35.68 30.58 -11.87
CA SER A 188 36.07 29.35 -12.56
C SER A 188 36.92 28.39 -11.72
N THR A 189 37.56 28.87 -10.65
CA THR A 189 38.30 28.01 -9.72
C THR A 189 37.33 27.21 -8.86
N ASN A 190 36.19 27.80 -8.47
CA ASN A 190 35.15 27.09 -7.75
C ASN A 190 34.51 25.99 -8.61
N GLU A 191 34.26 26.28 -9.89
CA GLU A 191 33.75 25.28 -10.84
C GLU A 191 34.69 24.08 -10.94
N LYS A 192 35.98 24.33 -11.19
CA LYS A 192 37.01 23.26 -11.24
C LYS A 192 37.18 22.51 -9.92
N GLN A 193 37.01 23.19 -8.78
CA GLN A 193 37.06 22.54 -7.48
C GLN A 193 35.93 21.54 -7.33
N PHE A 194 34.71 21.90 -7.73
CA PHE A 194 33.56 21.01 -7.68
C PHE A 194 33.68 19.84 -8.65
N GLU A 195 34.19 20.08 -9.87
CA GLU A 195 34.42 19.02 -10.88
C GLU A 195 35.24 17.85 -10.32
N ASN A 196 36.20 18.11 -9.41
CA ASN A 196 37.00 17.04 -8.79
C ASN A 196 36.18 16.10 -7.87
N PHE A 197 35.02 16.53 -7.38
CA PHE A 197 34.14 15.73 -6.50
C PHE A 197 32.91 15.20 -7.23
N ALA A 198 32.57 15.79 -8.39
CA ALA A 198 31.31 15.55 -9.07
C ALA A 198 31.13 14.07 -9.47
N ASP A 199 32.20 13.42 -9.94
CA ASP A 199 32.17 12.02 -10.36
C ASP A 199 31.86 11.08 -9.19
N ASP A 200 32.55 11.24 -8.06
CA ASP A 200 32.31 10.40 -6.87
C ASP A 200 30.94 10.64 -6.26
N LEU A 201 30.51 11.90 -6.18
CA LEU A 201 29.16 12.25 -5.73
C LEU A 201 28.12 11.59 -6.63
N GLY A 202 28.36 11.55 -7.94
CA GLY A 202 27.49 10.87 -8.88
C GLY A 202 27.33 9.38 -8.57
N ILE A 203 28.43 8.68 -8.34
CA ILE A 203 28.41 7.25 -7.98
C ILE A 203 27.64 7.00 -6.69
N ILE A 204 27.88 7.83 -5.66
CA ILE A 204 27.23 7.69 -4.34
C ILE A 204 25.72 7.95 -4.46
N LEU A 205 25.32 9.03 -5.13
CA LEU A 205 23.93 9.41 -5.28
C LEU A 205 23.14 8.39 -6.12
N GLU A 206 23.73 7.88 -7.21
CA GLU A 206 23.14 6.81 -8.03
C GLU A 206 22.90 5.54 -7.19
N ALA A 207 23.88 5.15 -6.37
CA ALA A 207 23.78 3.99 -5.51
C ALA A 207 22.70 4.17 -4.42
N CYS A 208 22.62 5.35 -3.80
CA CYS A 208 21.56 5.71 -2.85
C CYS A 208 20.17 5.61 -3.48
N GLN A 209 19.96 6.24 -4.64
CA GLN A 209 18.67 6.24 -5.35
C GLN A 209 18.25 4.81 -5.74
N SER A 210 19.19 4.03 -6.29
CA SER A 210 18.95 2.63 -6.66
C SER A 210 18.56 1.77 -5.46
N PHE A 211 19.23 1.98 -4.32
CA PHE A 211 18.92 1.27 -3.08
C PHE A 211 17.54 1.63 -2.54
N GLN A 212 17.19 2.92 -2.48
CA GLN A 212 15.87 3.38 -2.02
C GLN A 212 14.75 2.80 -2.89
N GLN A 213 14.93 2.79 -4.20
CA GLN A 213 13.97 2.19 -5.13
C GLN A 213 13.82 0.68 -4.91
N ALA A 214 14.94 -0.05 -4.75
CA ALA A 214 14.92 -1.48 -4.46
C ALA A 214 14.23 -1.79 -3.10
N ALA A 215 14.54 -1.03 -2.06
CA ALA A 215 13.94 -1.18 -0.74
C ALA A 215 12.43 -0.90 -0.76
N ARG A 216 11.98 0.14 -1.49
CA ARG A 216 10.56 0.42 -1.72
C ARG A 216 9.86 -0.73 -2.45
N ASN A 217 10.47 -1.27 -3.50
CA ASN A 217 9.94 -2.42 -4.23
C ASN A 217 9.80 -3.66 -3.33
N GLN A 218 10.81 -3.94 -2.52
CA GLN A 218 10.78 -5.06 -1.58
C GLN A 218 9.70 -4.88 -0.50
N ARG A 219 9.55 -3.68 0.06
CA ARG A 219 8.46 -3.36 0.99
C ARG A 219 7.09 -3.58 0.34
N GLY A 220 6.95 -3.16 -0.93
CA GLY A 220 5.73 -3.38 -1.70
C GLY A 220 5.38 -4.86 -1.88
N VAL A 221 6.37 -5.69 -2.24
CA VAL A 221 6.18 -7.14 -2.36
C VAL A 221 5.79 -7.78 -1.01
N ILE A 222 6.46 -7.40 0.09
CA ILE A 222 6.13 -7.91 1.42
C ILE A 222 4.71 -7.51 1.85
N ALA A 223 4.31 -6.26 1.58
CA ALA A 223 2.96 -5.78 1.88
C ALA A 223 1.90 -6.54 1.07
N LEU A 224 2.16 -6.79 -0.22
CA LEU A 224 1.28 -7.61 -1.06
C LEU A 224 1.16 -9.06 -0.56
N LEU A 225 2.26 -9.67 -0.10
CA LEU A 225 2.23 -11.01 0.48
C LEU A 225 1.40 -11.05 1.77
N LYS A 226 1.57 -10.06 2.67
CA LYS A 226 0.78 -9.92 3.91
C LYS A 226 -0.71 -9.73 3.61
N ALA A 227 -1.03 -8.89 2.62
CA ALA A 227 -2.41 -8.70 2.15
C ALA A 227 -3.00 -10.03 1.67
N THR A 228 -2.26 -10.76 0.83
CA THR A 228 -2.69 -12.06 0.29
C THR A 228 -2.93 -13.09 1.39
N GLU A 229 -2.02 -13.19 2.37
CA GLU A 229 -2.16 -14.10 3.51
C GLU A 229 -3.39 -13.76 4.36
N SER A 230 -3.63 -12.47 4.60
CA SER A 230 -4.77 -11.99 5.37
C SER A 230 -6.10 -12.29 4.68
N LEU A 231 -6.15 -12.12 3.35
CA LEU A 231 -7.31 -12.45 2.50
C LEU A 231 -7.59 -13.96 2.49
N GLY A 232 -6.58 -14.82 2.58
CA GLY A 232 -6.76 -16.27 2.63
C GLY A 232 -7.32 -16.81 3.95
N LYS A 233 -7.19 -16.08 5.06
CA LYS A 233 -7.51 -16.58 6.42
C LYS A 233 -8.85 -16.13 6.99
N SER A 234 -9.45 -15.06 6.45
CA SER A 234 -10.57 -14.39 7.11
C SER A 234 -11.92 -14.66 6.44
N LEU A 235 -12.91 -15.04 7.25
CA LEU A 235 -14.32 -15.08 6.87
C LEU A 235 -14.99 -13.69 6.92
N LYS A 236 -14.30 -12.67 7.47
CA LYS A 236 -14.82 -11.31 7.65
C LYS A 236 -14.19 -10.37 6.62
N LEU A 237 -14.78 -10.37 5.43
CA LEU A 237 -14.33 -9.62 4.25
C LEU A 237 -14.04 -8.14 4.54
N GLU A 238 -14.94 -7.46 5.27
CA GLU A 238 -14.82 -6.02 5.57
C GLU A 238 -13.54 -5.69 6.36
N GLN A 239 -13.22 -6.50 7.37
CA GLN A 239 -12.03 -6.29 8.21
C GLN A 239 -10.75 -6.51 7.41
N THR A 240 -10.76 -7.51 6.53
CA THR A 240 -9.58 -7.84 5.74
C THR A 240 -9.32 -6.82 4.64
N LEU A 241 -10.36 -6.34 3.96
CA LEU A 241 -10.21 -5.28 2.97
C LEU A 241 -9.71 -3.97 3.61
N SER A 242 -10.20 -3.65 4.82
CA SER A 242 -9.71 -2.48 5.57
C SER A 242 -8.20 -2.59 5.85
N LEU A 243 -7.74 -3.76 6.33
CA LEU A 243 -6.32 -4.01 6.57
C LEU A 243 -5.47 -3.91 5.29
N VAL A 244 -5.97 -4.42 4.17
CA VAL A 244 -5.28 -4.31 2.87
C VAL A 244 -5.18 -2.86 2.43
N MET A 245 -6.25 -2.07 2.60
CA MET A 245 -6.24 -0.65 2.28
C MET A 245 -5.36 0.18 3.22
N GLU A 246 -5.20 -0.22 4.48
CA GLU A 246 -4.24 0.39 5.42
C GLU A 246 -2.79 0.10 4.99
N GLN A 247 -2.48 -1.14 4.62
CA GLN A 247 -1.14 -1.48 4.12
C GLN A 247 -0.81 -0.75 2.81
N ALA A 248 -1.79 -0.62 1.92
CA ALA A 248 -1.68 0.17 0.70
C ALA A 248 -1.40 1.64 1.04
N ARG A 249 -2.19 2.24 1.94
CA ARG A 249 -2.01 3.63 2.41
C ARG A 249 -0.60 3.88 2.92
N ASP A 250 -0.11 3.01 3.81
CA ASP A 250 1.19 3.19 4.46
C ASP A 250 2.34 3.04 3.48
N LEU A 251 2.29 2.03 2.59
CA LEU A 251 3.31 1.84 1.55
C LEU A 251 3.37 3.04 0.59
N MET A 252 2.21 3.54 0.18
CA MET A 252 2.09 4.67 -0.74
C MET A 252 2.07 6.00 -0.01
N GLN A 253 2.38 6.06 1.29
CA GLN A 253 2.50 7.30 2.06
C GLN A 253 1.32 8.26 1.84
N ALA A 254 0.11 7.72 1.86
CA ALA A 254 -1.13 8.50 1.76
C ALA A 254 -1.67 8.82 3.16
N ASP A 255 -2.35 9.94 3.32
CA ASP A 255 -3.03 10.28 4.56
C ASP A 255 -4.27 9.39 4.77
N ARG A 256 -5.02 9.13 3.70
CA ARG A 256 -6.22 8.29 3.75
C ARG A 256 -6.30 7.31 2.60
N SER A 257 -6.94 6.18 2.86
CA SER A 257 -7.36 5.24 1.84
C SER A 257 -8.84 4.89 2.01
N THR A 258 -9.51 4.59 0.91
CA THR A 258 -10.92 4.20 0.90
C THR A 258 -11.17 3.18 -0.20
N LEU A 259 -11.95 2.16 0.11
CA LEU A 259 -12.46 1.20 -0.86
C LEU A 259 -13.98 1.38 -0.96
N PHE A 260 -14.45 1.79 -2.12
CA PHE A 260 -15.86 1.83 -2.48
C PHE A 260 -16.26 0.54 -3.19
N LEU A 261 -17.34 -0.09 -2.74
CA LEU A 261 -17.94 -1.25 -3.38
C LEU A 261 -19.10 -0.80 -4.28
N LEU A 262 -19.17 -1.37 -5.48
CA LEU A 262 -20.20 -1.04 -6.46
C LEU A 262 -21.46 -1.87 -6.22
N CYS A 263 -22.57 -1.20 -5.87
CA CYS A 263 -23.90 -1.77 -5.87
C CYS A 263 -24.55 -1.57 -7.24
N GLN A 264 -24.54 -2.61 -8.09
CA GLN A 264 -25.08 -2.52 -9.45
C GLN A 264 -26.59 -2.27 -9.50
N GLU A 265 -27.35 -2.82 -8.55
CA GLU A 265 -28.81 -2.67 -8.53
C GLU A 265 -29.25 -1.23 -8.30
N ARG A 266 -28.49 -0.48 -7.49
CA ARG A 266 -28.77 0.92 -7.13
C ARG A 266 -27.94 1.92 -7.94
N ASN A 267 -26.95 1.44 -8.70
CA ASN A 267 -25.94 2.25 -9.35
C ASN A 267 -25.24 3.22 -8.38
N GLU A 268 -24.87 2.70 -7.21
CA GLU A 268 -24.25 3.45 -6.11
C GLU A 268 -22.91 2.83 -5.72
N LEU A 269 -21.95 3.67 -5.36
CA LEU A 269 -20.73 3.31 -4.67
C LEU A 269 -20.93 3.51 -3.18
N TRP A 270 -20.55 2.53 -2.37
CA TRP A 270 -20.64 2.63 -0.92
C TRP A 270 -19.36 2.18 -0.23
N SER A 271 -19.03 2.80 0.90
CA SER A 271 -17.87 2.44 1.72
C SER A 271 -18.19 2.66 3.20
N LYS A 272 -17.58 1.85 4.06
CA LYS A 272 -17.54 2.10 5.50
C LYS A 272 -16.17 2.68 5.82
N VAL A 273 -16.13 3.93 6.28
CA VAL A 273 -14.88 4.59 6.70
C VAL A 273 -14.93 4.88 8.20
N ALA A 274 -13.78 4.81 8.85
CA ALA A 274 -13.65 5.24 10.24
C ALA A 274 -13.86 6.77 10.34
N THR A 275 -14.52 7.20 11.41
CA THR A 275 -14.64 8.62 11.75
C THR A 275 -13.28 9.18 12.18
N ALA A 276 -13.12 10.51 12.16
CA ALA A 276 -11.85 11.17 12.49
C ALA A 276 -11.36 10.90 13.93
N ASP A 277 -12.25 10.52 14.84
CA ASP A 277 -11.93 10.10 16.22
C ASP A 277 -11.57 8.60 16.33
N GLY A 278 -11.67 7.84 15.25
CA GLY A 278 -11.36 6.40 15.18
C GLY A 278 -12.31 5.49 15.96
N GLN A 279 -13.36 6.04 16.59
CA GLN A 279 -14.24 5.29 17.50
C GLN A 279 -15.48 4.72 16.81
N ASN A 280 -15.92 5.32 15.70
CA ASN A 280 -17.10 4.90 14.95
C ASN A 280 -16.75 4.65 13.47
N THR A 281 -17.64 3.94 12.79
CA THR A 281 -17.62 3.79 11.34
C THR A 281 -18.85 4.46 10.76
N ILE A 282 -18.67 5.25 9.71
CA ILE A 282 -19.75 5.87 8.94
C ILE A 282 -19.83 5.21 7.57
N GLU A 283 -21.05 5.00 7.11
CA GLU A 283 -21.32 4.53 5.76
C GLU A 283 -21.47 5.72 4.81
N ILE A 284 -20.58 5.82 3.82
CA ILE A 284 -20.64 6.81 2.76
C ILE A 284 -21.28 6.14 1.55
N ARG A 285 -22.28 6.79 0.95
CA ARG A 285 -22.87 6.39 -0.33
C ARG A 285 -22.83 7.55 -1.30
N ILE A 286 -22.37 7.27 -2.52
CA ILE A 286 -22.34 8.23 -3.62
C ILE A 286 -22.87 7.58 -4.90
N PRO A 287 -23.53 8.34 -5.79
CA PRO A 287 -23.90 7.84 -7.11
C PRO A 287 -22.66 7.37 -7.88
N ALA A 288 -22.75 6.23 -8.58
CA ALA A 288 -21.62 5.65 -9.31
C ALA A 288 -21.20 6.44 -10.56
N ASN A 289 -21.85 7.57 -10.85
CA ASN A 289 -21.56 8.49 -11.95
C ASN A 289 -21.15 9.90 -11.50
N ARG A 290 -20.94 10.12 -10.19
CA ARG A 290 -20.62 11.45 -9.64
C ARG A 290 -19.26 11.46 -8.94
N GLY A 291 -18.54 12.57 -9.09
CA GLY A 291 -17.25 12.81 -8.47
C GLY A 291 -16.14 11.95 -9.07
N ILE A 292 -14.97 11.99 -8.45
CA ILE A 292 -13.78 11.25 -8.90
C ILE A 292 -14.01 9.73 -8.91
N ALA A 293 -14.53 9.17 -7.81
CA ALA A 293 -14.80 7.75 -7.72
C ALA A 293 -15.88 7.28 -8.73
N GLY A 294 -16.91 8.10 -8.97
CA GLY A 294 -17.93 7.80 -9.98
C GLY A 294 -17.39 7.88 -11.41
N TYR A 295 -16.49 8.81 -11.72
CA TYR A 295 -15.81 8.87 -13.01
C TYR A 295 -15.03 7.57 -13.28
N VAL A 296 -14.23 7.13 -12.31
CA VAL A 296 -13.45 5.88 -12.41
C VAL A 296 -14.37 4.67 -12.51
N ALA A 297 -15.48 4.65 -11.75
CA ALA A 297 -16.47 3.57 -11.85
C ALA A 297 -17.19 3.52 -13.20
N SER A 298 -17.42 4.67 -13.84
CA SER A 298 -18.11 4.75 -15.12
C SER A 298 -17.20 4.41 -16.30
N THR A 299 -15.92 4.80 -16.23
CA THR A 299 -14.95 4.64 -17.33
C THR A 299 -14.14 3.35 -17.21
N GLY A 300 -13.92 2.86 -15.99
CA GLY A 300 -12.97 1.77 -15.74
C GLY A 300 -11.50 2.18 -15.89
N GLU A 301 -11.21 3.49 -16.00
CA GLU A 301 -9.86 4.02 -16.19
C GLU A 301 -9.34 4.63 -14.88
N PRO A 302 -8.06 4.41 -14.52
CA PRO A 302 -7.47 5.02 -13.33
C PRO A 302 -7.32 6.53 -13.51
N LEU A 303 -7.38 7.26 -12.39
CA LEU A 303 -7.21 8.70 -12.37
C LEU A 303 -6.24 9.13 -11.26
N ASN A 304 -5.19 9.84 -11.65
CA ASN A 304 -4.19 10.39 -10.74
C ASN A 304 -4.20 11.92 -10.83
N ILE A 305 -4.65 12.57 -9.77
CA ILE A 305 -4.93 14.01 -9.72
C ILE A 305 -3.92 14.65 -8.76
N PRO A 306 -3.01 15.51 -9.27
CA PRO A 306 -2.09 16.26 -8.43
C PRO A 306 -2.79 17.29 -7.53
N ASP A 307 -3.78 18.01 -8.06
CA ASP A 307 -4.52 19.06 -7.34
C ASP A 307 -6.03 18.91 -7.58
N ALA A 308 -6.72 18.39 -6.57
CA ALA A 308 -8.15 18.10 -6.62
C ALA A 308 -9.00 19.35 -6.88
N TYR A 309 -8.61 20.53 -6.35
CA TYR A 309 -9.39 21.76 -6.52
C TYR A 309 -9.25 22.39 -7.91
N LYS A 310 -8.31 21.90 -8.72
CA LYS A 310 -8.17 22.28 -10.13
C LYS A 310 -8.85 21.29 -11.08
N ASP A 311 -9.38 20.18 -10.57
CA ASP A 311 -10.08 19.18 -11.38
C ASP A 311 -11.60 19.44 -11.37
N ASP A 312 -12.18 19.68 -12.54
CA ASP A 312 -13.62 19.98 -12.69
C ASP A 312 -14.55 18.87 -12.17
N ARG A 313 -14.04 17.64 -12.04
CA ARG A 313 -14.81 16.48 -11.55
C ARG A 313 -14.80 16.38 -10.02
N PHE A 314 -13.98 17.15 -9.33
CA PHE A 314 -13.88 17.11 -7.88
C PHE A 314 -15.05 17.85 -7.21
N ASP A 315 -15.66 17.21 -6.21
CA ASP A 315 -16.76 17.79 -5.44
C ASP A 315 -16.28 18.21 -4.03
N PRO A 316 -16.14 19.51 -3.76
CA PRO A 316 -15.61 20.00 -2.48
C PRO A 316 -16.66 19.98 -1.35
N THR A 317 -17.88 19.48 -1.56
CA THR A 317 -18.92 19.49 -0.51
C THR A 317 -18.50 18.73 0.74
N THR A 318 -17.85 17.57 0.56
CA THR A 318 -17.42 16.71 1.68
C THR A 318 -16.28 17.34 2.47
N ASP A 319 -15.31 17.96 1.79
CA ASP A 319 -14.24 18.75 2.40
C ASP A 319 -14.80 19.88 3.27
N LYS A 320 -15.75 20.66 2.74
CA LYS A 320 -16.40 21.77 3.45
C LYS A 320 -17.17 21.32 4.69
N GLN A 321 -17.79 20.14 4.65
CA GLN A 321 -18.54 19.59 5.79
C GLN A 321 -17.64 19.01 6.88
N THR A 322 -16.55 18.37 6.48
CA THR A 322 -15.65 17.67 7.41
C THR A 322 -14.49 18.53 7.92
N GLY A 323 -14.24 19.68 7.27
CA GLY A 323 -13.05 20.50 7.51
C GLY A 323 -11.75 19.86 6.98
N TYR A 324 -11.86 18.73 6.28
CA TYR A 324 -10.73 18.06 5.64
C TYR A 324 -10.41 18.73 4.31
N ARG A 325 -9.12 18.80 3.94
CA ARG A 325 -8.67 19.36 2.67
C ARG A 325 -8.10 18.24 1.81
N THR A 326 -8.75 17.98 0.68
CA THR A 326 -8.26 17.06 -0.35
C THR A 326 -7.36 17.81 -1.32
N GLU A 327 -6.10 17.40 -1.43
CA GLU A 327 -5.07 17.98 -2.29
C GLU A 327 -4.76 17.06 -3.46
N SER A 328 -4.25 15.85 -3.20
CA SER A 328 -3.94 14.87 -4.25
C SER A 328 -4.79 13.61 -4.14
N ILE A 329 -5.15 13.01 -5.28
CA ILE A 329 -6.02 11.83 -5.33
C ILE A 329 -5.46 10.81 -6.31
N LEU A 330 -5.26 9.56 -5.87
CA LEU A 330 -5.11 8.41 -6.75
C LEU A 330 -6.36 7.54 -6.64
N CYS A 331 -7.13 7.45 -7.72
CA CYS A 331 -8.36 6.69 -7.78
C CYS A 331 -8.25 5.59 -8.85
N MET A 332 -8.51 4.34 -8.47
CA MET A 332 -8.28 3.18 -9.33
C MET A 332 -9.45 2.19 -9.31
N PRO A 333 -9.81 1.61 -10.46
CA PRO A 333 -10.88 0.61 -10.53
C PRO A 333 -10.44 -0.71 -9.92
N VAL A 334 -11.40 -1.45 -9.35
CA VAL A 334 -11.23 -2.82 -8.86
C VAL A 334 -12.09 -3.76 -9.70
N PHE A 335 -11.44 -4.68 -10.38
CA PHE A 335 -12.09 -5.69 -11.22
C PHE A 335 -12.02 -7.07 -10.57
N ASN A 336 -13.03 -7.91 -10.82
CA ASN A 336 -12.99 -9.32 -10.47
C ASN A 336 -12.25 -10.15 -11.53
N SER A 337 -12.14 -11.47 -11.34
CA SER A 337 -11.46 -12.38 -12.28
C SER A 337 -12.09 -12.42 -13.68
N LYS A 338 -13.35 -11.97 -13.81
CA LYS A 338 -14.11 -11.88 -15.07
C LYS A 338 -14.03 -10.50 -15.71
N ASN A 339 -13.10 -9.66 -15.27
CA ASN A 339 -12.91 -8.28 -15.73
C ASN A 339 -14.16 -7.39 -15.55
N LYS A 340 -15.00 -7.70 -14.57
CA LYS A 340 -16.18 -6.91 -14.21
C LYS A 340 -15.80 -5.97 -13.07
N LEU A 341 -16.14 -4.69 -13.20
CA LEU A 341 -15.93 -3.72 -12.15
C LEU A 341 -16.79 -4.07 -10.93
N ILE A 342 -16.17 -4.17 -9.77
CA ILE A 342 -16.82 -4.49 -8.48
C ILE A 342 -16.60 -3.40 -7.42
N GLY A 343 -15.71 -2.45 -7.68
CA GLY A 343 -15.43 -1.36 -6.75
C GLY A 343 -14.40 -0.39 -7.29
N VAL A 344 -14.06 0.59 -6.47
CA VAL A 344 -13.07 1.63 -6.74
C VAL A 344 -12.28 1.89 -5.48
N THR A 345 -10.96 1.96 -5.58
CA THR A 345 -10.08 2.40 -4.50
C THR A 345 -9.67 3.84 -4.68
N GLN A 346 -9.45 4.53 -3.57
CA GLN A 346 -9.01 5.91 -3.55
C GLN A 346 -7.97 6.10 -2.45
N LEU A 347 -6.81 6.64 -2.82
CA LEU A 347 -5.82 7.19 -1.89
C LEU A 347 -5.90 8.71 -1.95
N ILE A 348 -5.85 9.34 -0.80
CA ILE A 348 -6.00 10.79 -0.65
C ILE A 348 -4.79 11.35 0.08
N ASN A 349 -4.28 12.46 -0.43
CA ASN A 349 -3.17 13.25 0.08
C ASN A 349 -1.92 12.41 0.31
N LYS A 350 -1.09 12.30 -0.73
CA LYS A 350 0.29 11.87 -0.57
C LYS A 350 0.98 12.78 0.46
N HIS A 351 1.61 12.21 1.48
CA HIS A 351 2.30 12.97 2.53
C HIS A 351 3.34 13.94 1.96
N GLN A 352 3.94 13.60 0.82
CA GLN A 352 4.92 14.42 0.12
C GLN A 352 4.65 14.38 -1.40
N GLY A 353 4.29 15.53 -1.97
CA GLY A 353 4.01 15.73 -3.40
C GLY A 353 2.76 15.01 -3.91
N TYR A 354 2.90 14.28 -5.01
CA TYR A 354 1.78 13.63 -5.70
C TYR A 354 2.03 12.13 -5.87
N PHE A 355 0.98 11.36 -6.12
CA PHE A 355 1.12 9.93 -6.40
C PHE A 355 1.89 9.72 -7.71
N THR A 356 2.89 8.84 -7.69
CA THR A 356 3.74 8.55 -8.85
C THR A 356 3.21 7.38 -9.67
N SER A 357 3.75 7.15 -10.87
CA SER A 357 3.44 5.96 -11.67
C SER A 357 3.72 4.66 -10.90
N SER A 358 4.79 4.64 -10.11
CA SER A 358 5.11 3.52 -9.21
C SER A 358 4.03 3.31 -8.14
N ASP A 359 3.45 4.38 -7.56
CA ASP A 359 2.30 4.25 -6.65
C ASP A 359 1.09 3.61 -7.37
N GLN A 360 0.83 3.98 -8.63
CA GLN A 360 -0.24 3.36 -9.43
C GLN A 360 0.00 1.87 -9.66
N GLU A 361 1.24 1.46 -9.92
CA GLU A 361 1.61 0.05 -10.12
C GLU A 361 1.42 -0.77 -8.84
N PHE A 362 1.87 -0.26 -7.69
CA PHE A 362 1.61 -0.92 -6.41
C PHE A 362 0.12 -1.01 -6.13
N MET A 363 -0.62 0.09 -6.27
CA MET A 363 -2.07 0.11 -6.03
C MET A 363 -2.81 -0.85 -6.98
N ARG A 364 -2.37 -0.98 -8.23
CA ARG A 364 -2.91 -1.98 -9.18
C ARG A 364 -2.75 -3.39 -8.63
N ALA A 365 -1.58 -3.74 -8.10
CA ALA A 365 -1.34 -5.06 -7.51
C ALA A 365 -2.24 -5.30 -6.28
N PHE A 366 -2.43 -4.29 -5.42
CA PHE A 366 -3.39 -4.38 -4.30
C PHE A 366 -4.83 -4.57 -4.79
N ASN A 367 -5.25 -3.83 -5.83
CA ASN A 367 -6.59 -3.94 -6.40
C ASN A 367 -6.86 -5.32 -7.00
N ILE A 368 -5.88 -5.96 -7.62
CA ILE A 368 -6.02 -7.34 -8.11
C ILE A 368 -6.34 -8.29 -6.95
N GLN A 369 -5.61 -8.19 -5.83
CA GLN A 369 -5.84 -9.05 -4.67
C GLN A 369 -7.18 -8.75 -3.98
N ALA A 370 -7.54 -7.47 -3.85
CA ALA A 370 -8.84 -7.06 -3.34
C ALA A 370 -9.98 -7.60 -4.23
N GLY A 371 -9.81 -7.54 -5.56
CA GLY A 371 -10.74 -8.05 -6.55
C GLY A 371 -11.04 -9.55 -6.40
N ILE A 372 -9.98 -10.35 -6.30
CA ILE A 372 -10.07 -11.81 -6.10
C ILE A 372 -10.76 -12.13 -4.77
N ALA A 373 -10.37 -11.45 -3.69
CA ALA A 373 -10.93 -11.70 -2.38
C ALA A 373 -12.41 -11.31 -2.27
N LEU A 374 -12.80 -10.17 -2.87
CA LEU A 374 -14.18 -9.74 -2.96
C LEU A 374 -15.04 -10.75 -3.72
N GLU A 375 -14.55 -11.26 -4.85
CA GLU A 375 -15.27 -12.27 -5.62
C GLU A 375 -15.42 -13.57 -4.84
N ASN A 376 -14.35 -14.06 -4.21
CA ASN A 376 -14.38 -15.28 -3.40
C ASN A 376 -15.34 -15.16 -2.21
N ALA A 377 -15.36 -14.01 -1.53
CA ALA A 377 -16.26 -13.79 -0.41
C ALA A 377 -17.73 -13.69 -0.85
N GLN A 378 -18.01 -13.00 -1.96
CA GLN A 378 -19.37 -12.95 -2.53
C GLN A 378 -19.86 -14.34 -2.96
N LEU A 379 -18.98 -15.17 -3.53
CA LEU A 379 -19.31 -16.56 -3.87
C LEU A 379 -19.59 -17.39 -2.63
N PHE A 380 -18.76 -17.27 -1.59
CA PHE A 380 -18.94 -18.00 -0.34
C PHE A 380 -20.23 -17.60 0.39
N GLU A 381 -20.55 -16.32 0.44
CA GLU A 381 -21.78 -15.80 1.01
C GLU A 381 -23.02 -16.34 0.28
N ARG A 382 -23.00 -16.37 -1.06
CA ARG A 382 -24.09 -16.99 -1.84
C ARG A 382 -24.27 -18.47 -1.52
N VAL A 383 -23.19 -19.24 -1.42
CA VAL A 383 -23.26 -20.66 -1.04
C VAL A 383 -23.88 -20.84 0.35
N LEU A 384 -23.56 -19.96 1.30
CA LEU A 384 -24.18 -20.00 2.64
C LEU A 384 -25.67 -19.65 2.59
N ILE A 385 -26.06 -18.62 1.84
CA ILE A 385 -27.46 -18.21 1.67
C ILE A 385 -28.26 -19.33 0.99
N GLU A 386 -27.74 -19.92 -0.10
CA GLU A 386 -28.39 -21.04 -0.79
C GLU A 386 -28.54 -22.26 0.13
N LYS A 387 -27.49 -22.58 0.91
CA LYS A 387 -27.57 -23.66 1.89
C LYS A 387 -28.63 -23.40 2.97
N GLN A 388 -28.70 -22.16 3.47
CA GLN A 388 -29.72 -21.76 4.44
C GLN A 388 -31.13 -21.84 3.83
N TYR A 389 -31.30 -21.36 2.60
CA TYR A 389 -32.56 -21.42 1.87
C TYR A 389 -33.03 -22.87 1.65
N GLN A 390 -32.12 -23.77 1.23
CA GLN A 390 -32.42 -25.20 1.12
C GLN A 390 -32.84 -25.81 2.45
N GLN A 391 -32.15 -25.45 3.55
CA GLN A 391 -32.54 -25.89 4.88
C GLN A 391 -33.92 -25.36 5.27
N ASP A 392 -34.21 -24.08 5.02
CA ASP A 392 -35.49 -23.46 5.37
C ASP A 392 -36.65 -24.08 4.59
N ILE A 393 -36.47 -24.36 3.29
CA ILE A 393 -37.45 -25.12 2.49
C ILE A 393 -37.73 -26.46 3.14
N LEU A 394 -36.70 -27.28 3.38
CA LEU A 394 -36.86 -28.62 3.96
C LEU A 394 -37.57 -28.56 5.32
N GLN A 395 -37.25 -27.55 6.13
CA GLN A 395 -37.87 -27.33 7.43
C GLN A 395 -39.32 -26.84 7.35
N SER A 396 -39.72 -26.19 6.25
CA SER A 396 -41.09 -25.69 6.03
C SER A 396 -42.05 -26.74 5.46
N LEU A 397 -41.53 -27.85 4.92
CA LEU A 397 -42.36 -28.93 4.37
C LEU A 397 -43.25 -29.54 5.46
N THR A 398 -44.53 -29.73 5.14
CA THR A 398 -45.52 -30.36 6.02
C THR A 398 -45.30 -31.86 6.16
N ASP A 399 -44.77 -32.50 5.12
CA ASP A 399 -44.49 -33.94 5.11
C ASP A 399 -43.19 -34.23 5.88
N ALA A 400 -43.13 -35.41 6.50
CA ALA A 400 -41.93 -35.88 7.19
C ALA A 400 -40.82 -36.19 6.17
N VAL A 401 -39.71 -35.44 6.23
CA VAL A 401 -38.56 -35.61 5.35
C VAL A 401 -37.30 -35.93 6.17
N ILE A 402 -36.65 -37.04 5.80
CA ILE A 402 -35.37 -37.48 6.36
C ILE A 402 -34.40 -37.73 5.21
N SER A 403 -33.23 -37.12 5.26
CA SER A 403 -32.14 -37.31 4.28
C SER A 403 -31.01 -38.11 4.92
N THR A 404 -30.45 -39.07 4.17
CA THR A 404 -29.34 -39.92 4.63
C THR A 404 -28.10 -39.78 3.75
N ASP A 405 -26.94 -40.22 4.25
CA ASP A 405 -25.76 -40.47 3.41
C ASP A 405 -25.89 -41.80 2.62
N MET A 406 -24.87 -42.12 1.82
CA MET A 406 -24.76 -43.37 1.07
C MET A 406 -24.55 -44.61 1.93
N GLN A 407 -24.43 -44.46 3.25
CA GLN A 407 -24.35 -45.54 4.23
C GLN A 407 -25.66 -45.68 5.03
N GLY A 408 -26.65 -44.81 4.79
CA GLY A 408 -27.96 -44.84 5.42
C GLY A 408 -28.01 -44.10 6.76
N ARG A 409 -26.98 -43.32 7.11
CA ARG A 409 -26.98 -42.49 8.32
C ARG A 409 -27.73 -41.19 8.08
N ILE A 410 -28.53 -40.78 9.05
CA ILE A 410 -29.34 -39.55 8.97
C ILE A 410 -28.41 -38.34 8.96
N VAL A 411 -28.46 -37.57 7.87
CA VAL A 411 -27.71 -36.31 7.69
C VAL A 411 -28.60 -35.11 8.01
N MET A 412 -29.88 -35.19 7.68
CA MET A 412 -30.85 -34.10 7.93
C MET A 412 -32.23 -34.67 8.21
N ILE A 413 -32.96 -34.00 9.10
CA ILE A 413 -34.34 -34.32 9.46
C ILE A 413 -35.14 -33.02 9.66
N ASN A 414 -36.34 -32.94 9.08
CA ASN A 414 -37.20 -31.77 9.20
C ASN A 414 -38.11 -31.82 10.45
N ASP A 415 -38.71 -30.67 10.79
CA ASP A 415 -39.58 -30.55 11.97
C ASP A 415 -40.77 -31.53 11.95
N ALA A 416 -41.37 -31.75 10.78
CA ALA A 416 -42.49 -32.68 10.62
C ALA A 416 -42.07 -34.11 10.97
N ALA A 417 -40.90 -34.57 10.51
CA ALA A 417 -40.35 -35.87 10.85
C ALA A 417 -39.99 -36.00 12.33
N ILE A 418 -39.44 -34.95 12.97
CA ILE A 418 -39.16 -34.98 14.43
C ILE A 418 -40.46 -35.13 15.23
N LYS A 419 -41.49 -34.36 14.91
CA LYS A 419 -42.82 -34.49 15.55
C LYS A 419 -43.40 -35.88 15.33
N PHE A 420 -43.25 -36.39 14.11
CA PHE A 420 -43.71 -37.71 13.72
C PHE A 420 -43.05 -38.83 14.55
N LEU A 421 -41.75 -38.70 14.81
CA LEU A 421 -40.98 -39.65 15.61
C LEU A 421 -41.17 -39.48 17.14
N GLY A 422 -42.16 -38.69 17.58
CA GLY A 422 -42.48 -38.49 18.99
C GLY A 422 -41.65 -37.40 19.69
N GLY A 423 -41.01 -36.50 18.93
CA GLY A 423 -40.29 -35.35 19.47
C GLY A 423 -41.20 -34.39 20.26
N PRO A 424 -40.64 -33.56 21.16
CA PRO A 424 -41.41 -32.73 22.09
C PRO A 424 -42.26 -31.67 21.37
N ASN A 425 -43.54 -31.55 21.72
CA ASN A 425 -44.50 -30.56 21.19
C ASN A 425 -44.18 -29.08 21.55
N ARG A 426 -42.99 -28.78 22.07
CA ARG A 426 -42.59 -27.43 22.54
C ARG A 426 -42.01 -26.58 21.39
N ARG A 427 -41.92 -25.25 21.62
CA ARG A 427 -41.37 -24.29 20.66
C ARG A 427 -40.03 -24.75 20.08
N LYS A 428 -39.92 -24.65 18.75
CA LYS A 428 -38.70 -24.83 17.96
C LYS A 428 -37.55 -24.02 18.59
N GLY A 429 -36.39 -24.64 18.78
CA GLY A 429 -35.20 -24.01 19.36
C GLY A 429 -35.02 -24.16 20.88
N SER A 430 -35.95 -24.84 21.58
CA SER A 430 -35.73 -25.21 22.98
C SER A 430 -34.50 -26.15 23.12
N PRO A 431 -33.83 -26.17 24.29
CA PRO A 431 -32.71 -27.08 24.54
C PRO A 431 -33.06 -28.55 24.24
N ASP A 432 -34.27 -28.97 24.62
CA ASP A 432 -34.79 -30.32 24.37
C ASP A 432 -34.93 -30.60 22.86
N TRP A 433 -35.37 -29.61 22.06
CA TRP A 433 -35.51 -29.77 20.62
C TRP A 433 -34.16 -29.98 19.92
N LYS A 434 -33.15 -29.17 20.27
CA LYS A 434 -31.78 -29.33 19.76
C LYS A 434 -31.17 -30.65 20.20
N PHE A 435 -31.45 -31.09 21.42
CA PHE A 435 -31.00 -32.37 21.95
C PHE A 435 -31.56 -33.55 21.12
N TRP A 436 -32.85 -33.55 20.83
CA TRP A 436 -33.48 -34.58 19.98
C TRP A 436 -32.88 -34.63 18.57
N GLN A 437 -32.71 -33.48 17.92
CA GLN A 437 -32.08 -33.42 16.60
C GLN A 437 -30.64 -33.98 16.64
N SER A 438 -29.85 -33.63 17.66
CA SER A 438 -28.48 -34.14 17.81
C SER A 438 -28.40 -35.64 18.08
N LYS A 439 -29.41 -36.22 18.75
CA LYS A 439 -29.47 -37.67 19.05
C LYS A 439 -29.86 -38.53 17.86
N LEU A 440 -30.62 -37.97 16.91
CA LEU A 440 -31.08 -38.66 15.69
C LEU A 440 -30.07 -38.55 14.55
N THR A 441 -29.39 -37.42 14.42
CA THR A 441 -28.39 -37.19 13.37
C THR A 441 -27.20 -38.14 13.56
N GLY A 442 -26.75 -38.81 12.49
CA GLY A 442 -25.64 -39.79 12.50
C GLY A 442 -26.03 -41.24 12.82
N ARG A 443 -27.28 -41.50 13.24
CA ARG A 443 -27.83 -42.86 13.38
C ARG A 443 -28.28 -43.41 12.04
N TYR A 444 -28.33 -44.74 11.91
CA TYR A 444 -28.90 -45.35 10.71
C TYR A 444 -30.42 -45.17 10.67
N ILE A 445 -30.96 -44.95 9.47
CA ILE A 445 -32.39 -44.67 9.27
C ILE A 445 -33.29 -45.81 9.75
N TRP A 446 -32.86 -47.07 9.61
CA TRP A 446 -33.60 -48.25 10.04
C TRP A 446 -33.59 -48.49 11.55
N ASP A 447 -32.71 -47.83 12.30
CA ASP A 447 -32.75 -47.86 13.78
C ASP A 447 -33.74 -46.82 14.34
N VAL A 448 -34.15 -45.86 13.50
CA VAL A 448 -34.94 -44.69 13.90
C VAL A 448 -36.37 -44.79 13.38
N VAL A 449 -36.55 -45.27 12.15
CA VAL A 449 -37.86 -45.38 11.50
C VAL A 449 -38.28 -46.85 11.46
N PRO A 450 -39.39 -47.22 12.13
CA PRO A 450 -39.80 -48.62 12.27
C PRO A 450 -40.53 -49.11 11.00
N ILE A 451 -39.79 -49.27 9.91
CA ILE A 451 -40.28 -49.89 8.67
C ILE A 451 -39.63 -51.26 8.52
N GLU A 452 -40.45 -52.29 8.31
CA GLU A 452 -39.97 -53.64 8.09
C GLU A 452 -39.02 -53.71 6.89
N ASN A 453 -37.88 -54.39 7.10
CA ASN A 453 -36.84 -54.61 6.10
C ASN A 453 -36.28 -53.33 5.45
N LEU A 454 -36.35 -52.17 6.15
CA LEU A 454 -35.90 -50.88 5.61
C LEU A 454 -34.42 -50.91 5.17
N GLN A 455 -33.55 -51.57 5.93
CA GLN A 455 -32.13 -51.68 5.61
C GLN A 455 -31.89 -52.38 4.26
N TRP A 456 -32.51 -53.55 4.06
CA TRP A 456 -32.39 -54.31 2.81
C TRP A 456 -32.97 -53.53 1.62
N ARG A 457 -34.15 -52.92 1.80
CA ARG A 457 -34.82 -52.13 0.74
C ARG A 457 -34.02 -50.90 0.32
N TRP A 458 -33.36 -50.24 1.28
CA TRP A 458 -32.49 -49.11 0.99
C TRP A 458 -31.23 -49.55 0.22
N GLN A 459 -30.61 -50.66 0.63
CA GLN A 459 -29.47 -51.25 -0.09
C GLN A 459 -29.84 -51.67 -1.51
N ASP A 460 -31.01 -52.29 -1.69
CA ASP A 460 -31.53 -52.66 -2.99
C ASP A 460 -31.82 -51.43 -3.87
N SER A 461 -32.43 -50.39 -3.31
CA SER A 461 -32.69 -49.13 -4.03
C SER A 461 -31.39 -48.45 -4.50
N LEU A 462 -30.32 -48.50 -3.70
CA LEU A 462 -28.99 -48.01 -4.12
C LEU A 462 -28.36 -48.86 -5.23
N ALA A 463 -28.57 -50.18 -5.20
CA ALA A 463 -27.99 -51.11 -6.17
C ALA A 463 -28.74 -51.12 -7.51
N THR A 464 -30.07 -50.95 -7.49
CA THR A 464 -30.95 -51.13 -8.65
C THR A 464 -31.54 -49.81 -9.18
N GLY A 465 -31.43 -48.71 -8.41
CA GLY A 465 -32.03 -47.41 -8.75
C GLY A 465 -33.54 -47.35 -8.60
N THR A 466 -34.16 -48.40 -8.04
CA THR A 466 -35.62 -48.53 -7.96
C THR A 466 -36.18 -47.61 -6.88
N ARG A 467 -37.08 -46.68 -7.27
CA ARG A 467 -37.84 -45.86 -6.31
C ARG A 467 -38.90 -46.72 -5.64
N HIS A 468 -38.74 -46.95 -4.35
CA HIS A 468 -39.73 -47.68 -3.55
C HIS A 468 -40.83 -46.71 -3.09
N TYR A 469 -42.01 -46.75 -3.75
CA TYR A 469 -43.19 -45.99 -3.33
C TYR A 469 -44.03 -46.81 -2.35
N MET A 470 -44.42 -46.22 -1.22
CA MET A 470 -45.24 -46.85 -0.19
C MET A 470 -46.54 -46.06 -0.02
N PRO A 471 -47.70 -46.57 -0.47
CA PRO A 471 -48.98 -46.00 -0.10
C PRO A 471 -49.36 -46.45 1.33
N GLU A 472 -49.72 -45.48 2.18
CA GLU A 472 -50.41 -45.63 3.47
C GLU A 472 -50.01 -46.82 4.36
N GLN A 473 -48.75 -46.93 4.77
CA GLN A 473 -48.47 -47.59 6.06
C GLN A 473 -48.72 -46.57 7.16
N THR A 474 -49.74 -46.81 7.97
CA THR A 474 -49.92 -46.06 9.21
C THR A 474 -48.75 -46.41 10.12
N LEU A 475 -47.68 -45.61 10.12
CA LEU A 475 -46.58 -45.77 11.07
C LEU A 475 -47.19 -45.57 12.46
N LYS A 476 -47.37 -46.66 13.20
CA LYS A 476 -47.90 -46.61 14.55
C LYS A 476 -46.83 -45.96 15.42
N THR A 477 -47.09 -44.74 15.90
CA THR A 477 -46.31 -44.16 16.99
C THR A 477 -46.51 -45.09 18.19
N HIS A 478 -45.49 -45.85 18.57
CA HIS A 478 -45.53 -46.56 19.85
C HIS A 478 -45.63 -45.51 20.95
N HIS A 479 -46.83 -45.36 21.53
CA HIS A 479 -47.05 -44.70 22.81
C HIS A 479 -46.44 -45.58 23.92
N GLU A 480 -45.12 -45.65 23.98
CA GLU A 480 -44.44 -46.01 25.21
C GLU A 480 -43.38 -44.93 25.48
N PRO A 481 -43.40 -44.28 26.66
CA PRO A 481 -42.29 -43.47 27.08
C PRO A 481 -41.12 -44.42 27.33
N GLN A 482 -40.34 -44.71 26.29
CA GLN A 482 -39.00 -45.22 26.50
C GLN A 482 -38.22 -44.11 27.19
N THR A 483 -38.09 -44.23 28.50
CA THR A 483 -37.05 -43.60 29.28
C THR A 483 -35.70 -44.03 28.69
N LEU A 484 -35.23 -43.25 27.72
CA LEU A 484 -33.89 -43.34 27.15
C LEU A 484 -32.90 -42.95 28.26
N LYS A 485 -32.27 -43.95 28.88
CA LYS A 485 -31.06 -43.76 29.68
C LYS A 485 -29.87 -43.36 28.80
#